data_AF-A0A7K1RNP2-F1
#
_entry.id   AF-A0A7K1RNP2-F1
#
_cell.length_a   1.000
_cell.length_b   1.000
_cell.length_c   1.000
_cell.angle_alpha   90.00
_cell.angle_beta   90.00
_cell.angle_gamma   90.00
#
_symmetry.space_group_name_H-M   'P 1'
#
loop_
_entity.id
_entity.type
_entity.pdbx_description
1 polymer ?
#
loop_
_entity_poly.entity_id
_entity_poly.type
_entity_poly.pdbx_seq_one_letter_code
_entity_poly.pdbx_strand_id
1 'polypeptide(L)'
;MMDLISNLALGFETALTPINIVWCFVGVLLGTLVGVLPGIGPTATIAMLLPITFTFSPVTSLIMLSGIYYGAQYGGSTTAILINLPGESSSAVTAIDGYQMARKGRAGQALATAALGSFFAGCVATMLLAIAAPPLASIALEFGAPEYFALIVLGLLVSISLAHGSVLKALGMIVIGLLLGTVGQDIYTGEERFTFGRLELSQGINFVSIAVGIFGVSEIFRNLQNEHTREIGVKHVTNLWLTKDDFRRI
;
A
#
# COMPACT_ATOMS: atom_id res chain seq x y z
N MET A 1 -13.87 -3.17 27.74
CA MET A 1 -13.15 -1.87 27.80
C MET A 1 -11.75 -2.04 28.37
N MET A 2 -11.58 -2.71 29.52
CA MET A 2 -10.26 -3.01 30.09
C MET A 2 -9.35 -3.77 29.11
N ASP A 3 -9.92 -4.76 28.39
CA ASP A 3 -9.19 -5.54 27.39
C ASP A 3 -8.80 -4.74 26.14
N LEU A 4 -9.58 -3.72 25.77
CA LEU A 4 -9.23 -2.85 24.65
C LEU A 4 -8.02 -1.98 25.00
N ILE A 5 -8.03 -1.43 26.22
CA ILE A 5 -6.94 -0.58 26.71
C ILE A 5 -5.65 -1.40 26.87
N SER A 6 -5.73 -2.63 27.37
CA SER A 6 -4.56 -3.50 27.49
C SER A 6 -4.01 -3.91 26.12
N ASN A 7 -4.86 -4.25 25.15
CA ASN A 7 -4.44 -4.54 23.78
C ASN A 7 -3.78 -3.33 23.09
N LEU A 8 -4.33 -2.13 23.29
CA LEU A 8 -3.73 -0.89 22.79
C LEU A 8 -2.36 -0.63 23.45
N ALA A 9 -2.26 -0.81 24.76
CA ALA A 9 -1.00 -0.64 25.50
C ALA A 9 0.08 -1.60 24.97
N LEU A 10 -0.26 -2.87 24.78
CA LEU A 10 0.63 -3.87 24.18
C LEU A 10 1.04 -3.49 22.75
N GLY A 11 0.10 -2.97 21.95
CA GLY A 11 0.37 -2.47 20.61
C GLY A 11 1.38 -1.34 20.60
N PHE A 12 1.21 -0.35 21.49
CA PHE A 12 2.17 0.75 21.65
C PHE A 12 3.53 0.28 22.13
N GLU A 13 3.59 -0.60 23.13
CA GLU A 13 4.84 -1.19 23.62
C GLU A 13 5.60 -1.87 22.47
N THR A 14 4.89 -2.68 21.68
CA THR A 14 5.46 -3.40 20.55
C THR A 14 5.92 -2.45 19.45
N ALA A 15 5.11 -1.45 19.09
CA ALA A 15 5.42 -0.49 18.04
C ALA A 15 6.60 0.43 18.41
N LEU A 16 6.76 0.76 19.69
CA LEU A 16 7.82 1.64 20.20
C LEU A 16 9.16 0.91 20.42
N THR A 17 9.24 -0.39 20.16
CA THR A 17 10.53 -1.09 20.17
C THR A 17 11.47 -0.48 19.12
N PRO A 18 12.78 -0.35 19.40
CA PRO A 18 13.73 0.29 18.49
C PRO A 18 13.74 -0.33 17.08
N ILE A 19 13.61 -1.66 17.02
CA ILE A 19 13.56 -2.39 15.75
C ILE A 19 12.34 -1.98 14.90
N ASN A 20 11.16 -1.88 15.51
CA ASN A 20 9.94 -1.54 14.81
C ASN A 20 9.90 -0.04 14.43
N ILE A 21 10.47 0.85 15.25
CA ILE A 21 10.62 2.27 14.87
C ILE A 21 11.52 2.41 13.65
N VAL A 22 12.66 1.71 13.60
CA VAL A 22 13.58 1.76 12.45
C VAL A 22 12.90 1.26 11.18
N TRP A 23 12.23 0.10 11.25
CA TRP A 23 11.55 -0.44 10.06
C TRP A 23 10.29 0.33 9.67
N CYS A 24 9.59 0.94 10.63
CA CYS A 24 8.54 1.92 10.35
C CYS A 24 9.11 3.11 9.58
N PHE A 25 10.21 3.70 10.05
CA PHE A 25 10.88 4.81 9.39
C PHE A 25 11.34 4.44 7.98
N VAL A 26 11.99 3.29 7.80
CA VAL A 26 12.40 2.79 6.49
C VAL A 26 11.19 2.60 5.58
N GLY A 27 10.11 2.00 6.09
CA GLY A 27 8.88 1.80 5.35
C GLY A 27 8.27 3.13 4.89
N VAL A 28 8.13 4.10 5.79
CA VAL A 28 7.63 5.45 5.47
C VAL A 28 8.53 6.16 4.47
N LEU A 29 9.86 6.10 4.65
CA LEU A 29 10.82 6.72 3.75
C LEU A 29 10.71 6.15 2.33
N LEU A 30 10.76 4.83 2.19
CA LEU A 30 10.63 4.15 0.90
C LEU A 30 9.26 4.41 0.28
N GLY A 31 8.20 4.32 1.08
CA GLY A 31 6.84 4.64 0.68
C GLY A 31 6.75 6.06 0.10
N THR A 32 7.25 7.06 0.81
CA THR A 32 7.22 8.45 0.35
C THR A 32 8.07 8.68 -0.89
N LEU A 33 9.28 8.11 -0.96
CA LEU A 33 10.13 8.22 -2.15
C LEU A 33 9.44 7.67 -3.40
N VAL A 34 8.83 6.48 -3.29
CA VAL A 34 8.10 5.88 -4.41
C VAL A 34 6.80 6.62 -4.69
N GLY A 35 6.06 7.05 -3.66
CA GLY A 35 4.79 7.75 -3.83
C GLY A 35 4.92 9.11 -4.50
N VAL A 36 6.08 9.78 -4.40
CA VAL A 36 6.33 11.01 -5.14
C VAL A 36 6.45 10.74 -6.66
N LEU A 37 6.83 9.53 -7.07
CA LEU A 37 6.95 9.16 -8.48
C LEU A 37 5.55 9.08 -9.13
N PRO A 38 5.26 9.91 -10.14
CA PRO A 38 3.94 9.94 -10.74
C PRO A 38 3.61 8.63 -11.44
N GLY A 39 2.38 8.14 -11.23
CA GLY A 39 1.89 6.91 -11.84
C GLY A 39 2.24 5.61 -11.07
N ILE A 40 2.90 5.68 -9.91
CA ILE A 40 3.06 4.55 -9.00
C ILE A 40 2.14 4.74 -7.79
N GLY A 41 1.12 3.90 -7.70
CA GLY A 41 0.19 3.90 -6.57
C GLY A 41 0.72 3.13 -5.35
N PRO A 42 0.16 3.36 -4.15
CA PRO A 42 0.53 2.66 -2.92
C PRO A 42 0.44 1.13 -3.04
N THR A 43 -0.54 0.63 -3.79
CA THR A 43 -0.74 -0.81 -4.05
C THR A 43 0.44 -1.42 -4.80
N ALA A 44 0.91 -0.76 -5.86
CA ALA A 44 2.09 -1.17 -6.60
C ALA A 44 3.36 -1.09 -5.73
N THR A 45 3.50 -0.02 -4.93
CA THR A 45 4.63 0.13 -4.00
C THR A 45 4.69 -1.01 -2.98
N ILE A 46 3.55 -1.35 -2.36
CA ILE A 46 3.46 -2.50 -1.45
C ILE A 46 3.86 -3.78 -2.16
N ALA A 47 3.31 -4.04 -3.34
CA ALA A 47 3.60 -5.27 -4.08
C ALA A 47 5.09 -5.40 -4.44
N MET A 48 5.75 -4.29 -4.78
CA MET A 48 7.19 -4.27 -5.07
C MET A 48 8.06 -4.48 -3.82
N LEU A 49 7.64 -3.97 -2.66
CA LEU A 49 8.43 -4.02 -1.42
C LEU A 49 8.06 -5.19 -0.49
N LEU A 50 6.92 -5.83 -0.71
CA LEU A 50 6.44 -7.00 0.03
C LEU A 50 7.50 -8.11 0.15
N PRO A 51 8.27 -8.47 -0.90
CA PRO A 51 9.34 -9.46 -0.80
C PRO A 51 10.35 -9.24 0.32
N ILE A 52 10.71 -7.97 0.58
CA ILE A 52 11.69 -7.62 1.62
C ILE A 52 11.16 -8.03 3.00
N THR A 53 9.84 -7.97 3.17
CA THR A 53 9.17 -8.22 4.45
C THR A 53 9.04 -9.69 4.83
N PHE A 54 9.33 -10.62 3.91
CA PHE A 54 9.26 -12.06 4.19
C PHE A 54 10.36 -12.55 5.11
N THR A 55 11.41 -11.76 5.29
CA THR A 55 12.52 -12.09 6.19
C THR A 55 12.30 -11.61 7.62
N PHE A 56 11.23 -10.84 7.88
CA PHE A 56 10.96 -10.24 9.18
C PHE A 56 9.85 -10.96 9.95
N SER A 57 9.74 -10.64 11.25
CA SER A 57 8.60 -11.09 12.05
C SER A 57 7.29 -10.49 11.50
N PRO A 58 6.14 -11.19 11.60
CA PRO A 58 4.87 -10.70 11.07
C PRO A 58 4.50 -9.28 11.55
N VAL A 59 4.79 -8.97 12.82
CA VAL A 59 4.52 -7.66 13.40
C VAL A 59 5.37 -6.58 12.75
N THR A 60 6.68 -6.82 12.62
CA THR A 60 7.60 -5.88 11.96
C THR A 60 7.23 -5.68 10.49
N SER A 61 6.84 -6.75 9.79
CA SER A 61 6.37 -6.70 8.40
C SER A 61 5.12 -5.83 8.26
N LEU A 62 4.12 -6.02 9.12
CA LEU A 62 2.89 -5.21 9.10
C LEU A 62 3.16 -3.73 9.40
N ILE A 63 4.05 -3.43 10.34
CA ILE A 63 4.45 -2.05 10.66
C ILE A 63 5.16 -1.40 9.47
N MET A 64 6.12 -2.10 8.85
CA MET A 64 6.83 -1.60 7.68
C MET A 64 5.90 -1.41 6.48
N LEU A 65 5.03 -2.38 6.17
CA LEU A 65 4.06 -2.28 5.07
C LEU A 65 3.05 -1.16 5.30
N SER A 66 2.62 -0.94 6.55
CA SER A 66 1.79 0.20 6.92
C SER A 66 2.53 1.51 6.70
N GLY A 67 3.81 1.58 7.08
CA GLY A 67 4.69 2.72 6.78
C GLY A 67 4.79 2.99 5.28
N ILE A 68 5.00 1.95 4.47
CA ILE A 68 5.04 2.04 3.01
C ILE A 68 3.72 2.60 2.46
N TYR A 69 2.59 2.07 2.92
CA TYR A 69 1.27 2.50 2.47
C TYR A 69 1.02 3.99 2.76
N TYR A 70 1.18 4.41 4.02
CA TYR A 70 0.96 5.80 4.43
C TYR A 70 1.98 6.75 3.81
N GLY A 71 3.24 6.33 3.73
CA GLY A 71 4.31 7.08 3.06
C GLY A 71 4.00 7.32 1.59
N ALA A 72 3.54 6.28 0.87
CA ALA A 72 3.17 6.37 -0.54
C ALA A 72 1.94 7.25 -0.76
N GLN A 73 0.92 7.13 0.08
CA GLN A 73 -0.28 8.00 0.02
C GLN A 73 0.07 9.49 0.23
N TYR A 74 0.97 9.76 1.17
CA TYR A 74 1.44 11.13 1.41
C TYR A 74 2.32 11.66 0.27
N GLY A 75 3.23 10.82 -0.25
CA GLY A 75 4.04 11.14 -1.43
C GLY A 75 3.18 11.49 -2.64
N GLY A 76 2.16 10.67 -2.92
CA GLY A 76 1.23 10.91 -4.04
C GLY A 76 0.43 12.21 -3.92
N SER A 77 0.05 12.56 -2.69
CA SER A 77 -0.59 13.85 -2.40
C SER A 77 0.35 15.04 -2.64
N THR A 78 1.65 14.88 -2.36
CA THR A 78 2.66 15.92 -2.63
C THR A 78 2.76 16.20 -4.13
N THR A 79 2.82 15.16 -4.95
CA THR A 79 2.86 15.26 -6.42
C THR A 79 1.55 15.86 -6.97
N ALA A 80 0.40 15.46 -6.43
CA ALA A 80 -0.90 16.04 -6.77
C ALA A 80 -0.97 17.55 -6.48
N ILE A 81 -0.49 17.99 -5.31
CA ILE A 81 -0.53 19.39 -4.87
C ILE A 81 0.45 20.27 -5.63
N LEU A 82 1.68 19.81 -5.85
CA LEU A 82 2.73 20.67 -6.41
C LEU A 82 2.68 20.72 -7.95
N ILE A 83 2.32 19.63 -8.61
CA ILE A 83 2.43 19.52 -10.07
C ILE A 83 1.14 19.03 -10.77
N ASN A 84 0.00 18.99 -10.06
CA ASN A 84 -1.31 18.60 -10.60
C ASN A 84 -1.34 17.23 -11.29
N LEU A 85 -0.56 16.28 -10.77
CA LEU A 85 -0.40 14.96 -11.37
C LEU A 85 -0.70 13.89 -10.33
N PRO A 86 -2.00 13.59 -10.10
CA PRO A 86 -2.38 12.59 -9.11
C PRO A 86 -1.94 11.20 -9.57
N GLY A 87 -1.27 10.46 -8.68
CA GLY A 87 -0.87 9.07 -8.94
C GLY A 87 -2.00 8.05 -8.75
N GLU A 88 -3.05 8.43 -8.01
CA GLU A 88 -4.20 7.60 -7.63
C GLU A 88 -5.50 8.41 -7.74
N SER A 89 -6.62 7.71 -7.89
CA SER A 89 -7.95 8.34 -7.92
C SER A 89 -8.27 9.10 -6.63
N SER A 90 -7.79 8.60 -5.48
CA SER A 90 -7.96 9.25 -4.18
C SER A 90 -7.23 10.60 -4.09
N SER A 91 -6.08 10.77 -4.73
CA SER A 91 -5.32 12.04 -4.76
C SER A 91 -5.83 13.02 -5.82
N ALA A 92 -6.73 12.61 -6.72
CA ALA A 92 -7.28 13.48 -7.75
C ALA A 92 -8.09 14.63 -7.13
N VAL A 93 -8.86 14.35 -6.06
CA VAL A 93 -9.60 15.39 -5.31
C VAL A 93 -8.64 16.35 -4.62
N THR A 94 -7.53 15.84 -4.06
CA THR A 94 -6.47 16.67 -3.45
C THR A 94 -5.81 17.60 -4.47
N ALA A 95 -5.66 17.16 -5.73
CA ALA A 95 -5.08 17.98 -6.79
C ALA A 95 -5.95 19.21 -7.11
N ILE A 96 -7.29 19.09 -7.09
CA ILE A 96 -8.22 20.16 -7.47
C ILE A 96 -7.97 21.43 -6.64
N ASP A 97 -8.00 21.31 -5.31
CA ASP A 97 -7.83 22.46 -4.42
C ASP A 97 -6.36 22.71 -4.08
N GLY A 98 -5.60 21.64 -3.86
CA GLY A 98 -4.19 21.68 -3.48
C GLY A 98 -3.32 22.38 -4.51
N TYR A 99 -3.50 22.04 -5.79
CA TYR A 99 -2.75 22.67 -6.87
C TYR A 99 -3.09 24.15 -7.05
N GLN A 100 -4.38 24.52 -6.89
CA GLN A 100 -4.79 25.92 -6.96
C GLN A 100 -4.19 26.74 -5.80
N MET A 101 -4.07 26.15 -4.61
CA MET A 101 -3.36 26.76 -3.49
C MET A 101 -1.85 26.89 -3.77
N ALA A 102 -1.21 25.86 -4.32
CA ALA A 102 0.21 25.88 -4.68
C ALA A 102 0.51 26.98 -5.71
N ARG A 103 -0.32 27.13 -6.76
CA ARG A 103 -0.20 28.19 -7.77
C ARG A 103 -0.35 29.60 -7.21
N LYS A 104 -1.06 29.76 -6.10
CA LYS A 104 -1.19 31.04 -5.36
C LYS A 104 -0.04 31.29 -4.38
N GLY A 105 1.04 30.50 -4.45
CA GLY A 105 2.18 30.59 -3.53
C GLY A 105 1.93 29.96 -2.16
N ARG A 106 0.80 29.26 -1.96
CA ARG A 106 0.38 28.65 -0.69
C ARG A 106 0.66 27.14 -0.65
N ALA A 107 1.75 26.71 -1.30
CA ALA A 107 2.10 25.30 -1.43
C ALA A 107 2.37 24.63 -0.07
N GLY A 108 3.11 25.28 0.83
CA GLY A 108 3.39 24.74 2.16
C GLY A 108 2.14 24.53 3.00
N GLN A 109 1.18 25.46 2.92
CA GLN A 109 -0.11 25.34 3.60
C GLN A 109 -0.96 24.22 3.02
N ALA A 110 -1.00 24.06 1.69
CA ALA A 110 -1.71 22.95 1.05
C ALA A 110 -1.16 21.59 1.49
N LEU A 111 0.18 21.44 1.52
CA LEU A 111 0.84 20.22 1.98
C LEU A 111 0.57 19.95 3.47
N ALA A 112 0.59 20.98 4.31
CA ALA A 112 0.32 20.86 5.74
C ALA A 112 -1.13 20.47 6.01
N THR A 113 -2.09 21.07 5.30
CA THR A 113 -3.51 20.72 5.39
C THR A 113 -3.74 19.26 5.00
N ALA A 114 -3.13 18.81 3.90
CA ALA A 114 -3.22 17.41 3.47
C ALA A 114 -2.61 16.46 4.51
N ALA A 115 -1.42 16.79 5.03
CA ALA A 115 -0.74 15.98 6.06
C ALA A 115 -1.59 15.83 7.33
N LEU A 116 -2.07 16.95 7.88
CA LEU A 116 -2.82 16.95 9.13
C LEU A 116 -4.21 16.32 8.96
N GLY A 117 -4.89 16.59 7.85
CA GLY A 117 -6.17 15.96 7.53
C GLY A 117 -6.05 14.44 7.41
N SER A 118 -5.06 13.95 6.66
CA SER A 118 -4.78 12.52 6.53
C SER A 118 -4.33 11.88 7.85
N PHE A 119 -3.55 12.58 8.67
CA PHE A 119 -3.14 12.09 9.99
C PHE A 119 -4.36 11.92 10.91
N PHE A 120 -5.23 12.93 11.01
CA PHE A 120 -6.42 12.84 11.84
C PHE A 120 -7.37 11.74 11.34
N ALA A 121 -7.67 11.71 10.04
CA ALA A 121 -8.52 10.68 9.45
C ALA A 121 -7.93 9.27 9.64
N GLY A 122 -6.62 9.11 9.48
CA GLY A 122 -5.90 7.86 9.70
C GLY A 122 -5.97 7.40 11.16
N CYS A 123 -5.78 8.30 12.12
CA CYS A 123 -5.91 8.01 13.54
C CYS A 123 -7.34 7.57 13.91
N VAL A 124 -8.35 8.28 13.43
CA VAL A 124 -9.76 7.94 13.67
C VAL A 124 -10.11 6.59 13.03
N ALA A 125 -9.72 6.35 11.78
CA ALA A 125 -9.96 5.07 11.10
C ALA A 125 -9.26 3.90 11.82
N THR A 126 -8.02 4.09 12.28
CA THR A 126 -7.27 3.08 13.04
C THR A 126 -7.93 2.80 14.39
N MET A 127 -8.44 3.82 15.07
CA MET A 127 -9.17 3.64 16.33
C MET A 127 -10.48 2.88 16.14
N LEU A 128 -11.25 3.21 15.10
CA LEU A 128 -12.46 2.47 14.74
C LEU A 128 -12.13 1.01 14.39
N LEU A 129 -11.04 0.78 13.65
CA LEU A 129 -10.56 -0.56 13.35
C LEU A 129 -10.15 -1.30 14.63
N ALA A 130 -9.43 -0.66 15.57
CA ALA A 130 -9.05 -1.28 16.83
C ALA A 130 -10.25 -1.70 17.69
N ILE A 131 -11.35 -0.94 17.63
CA ILE A 131 -12.62 -1.30 18.30
C ILE A 131 -13.32 -2.46 17.56
N ALA A 132 -13.31 -2.46 16.23
CA ALA A 132 -13.96 -3.48 15.41
C ALA A 132 -13.14 -4.78 15.30
N ALA A 133 -11.83 -4.74 15.53
CA ALA A 133 -10.92 -5.86 15.31
C ALA A 133 -11.21 -7.08 16.21
N PRO A 134 -11.46 -6.95 17.53
CA PRO A 134 -11.75 -8.10 18.37
C PRO A 134 -12.97 -8.94 17.94
N PRO A 135 -14.16 -8.35 17.68
CA PRO A 135 -15.31 -9.16 17.23
C PRO A 135 -15.11 -9.73 15.82
N LEU A 136 -14.39 -9.01 14.94
CA LEU A 136 -14.04 -9.56 13.61
C LEU A 136 -13.08 -10.76 13.74
N ALA A 137 -12.12 -10.69 14.66
CA ALA A 137 -11.16 -11.76 14.92
C ALA A 137 -11.84 -13.00 15.53
N SER A 138 -12.79 -12.83 16.45
CA SER A 138 -13.53 -13.98 17.00
C SER A 138 -14.32 -14.72 15.93
N ILE A 139 -14.98 -13.98 15.02
CA ILE A 139 -15.70 -14.57 13.88
C ILE A 139 -14.72 -15.28 12.94
N ALA A 140 -13.58 -14.66 12.64
CA ALA A 140 -12.57 -15.26 11.75
C ALA A 140 -11.96 -16.56 12.30
N LEU A 141 -11.86 -16.70 13.63
CA LEU A 141 -11.37 -17.93 14.28
C LEU A 141 -12.37 -19.09 14.19
N GLU A 142 -13.65 -18.81 13.95
CA GLU A 142 -14.69 -19.83 13.75
C GLU A 142 -14.75 -20.33 12.29
N PHE A 143 -14.00 -19.73 11.37
CA PHE A 143 -14.06 -20.09 9.95
C PHE A 143 -13.50 -21.49 9.71
N GLY A 144 -14.30 -22.31 9.02
CA GLY A 144 -13.90 -23.60 8.50
C GLY A 144 -13.41 -23.50 7.06
N ALA A 145 -13.12 -24.66 6.46
CA ALA A 145 -12.68 -24.73 5.06
C ALA A 145 -13.64 -24.03 4.06
N PRO A 146 -14.99 -24.15 4.17
CA PRO A 146 -15.91 -23.46 3.28
C PRO A 146 -15.85 -21.93 3.39
N GLU A 147 -15.77 -21.40 4.61
CA GLU A 147 -15.72 -19.96 4.87
C GLU A 147 -14.39 -19.37 4.38
N TYR A 148 -13.27 -20.06 4.62
CA TYR A 148 -11.97 -19.69 4.06
C TYR A 148 -11.99 -19.69 2.53
N PHE A 149 -12.57 -20.72 1.90
CA PHE A 149 -12.71 -20.76 0.44
C PHE A 149 -13.55 -19.58 -0.08
N ALA A 150 -14.71 -19.33 0.51
CA ALA A 150 -15.59 -18.23 0.13
C ALA A 150 -14.91 -16.86 0.30
N LEU A 151 -14.15 -16.68 1.38
CA LEU A 151 -13.40 -15.45 1.65
C LEU A 151 -12.29 -15.21 0.61
N ILE A 152 -11.54 -16.26 0.24
CA ILE A 152 -10.52 -16.16 -0.81
C ILE A 152 -11.18 -15.81 -2.16
N VAL A 153 -12.26 -16.49 -2.53
CA VAL A 153 -13.01 -16.20 -3.78
C VAL A 153 -13.54 -14.77 -3.77
N LEU A 154 -14.10 -14.30 -2.66
CA LEU A 154 -14.56 -12.93 -2.50
C LEU A 154 -13.40 -11.94 -2.70
N GLY A 155 -12.23 -12.20 -2.10
CA GLY A 155 -11.04 -11.37 -2.27
C GLY A 155 -10.57 -11.29 -3.73
N LEU A 156 -10.64 -12.39 -4.47
CA LEU A 156 -10.34 -12.41 -5.90
C LEU A 156 -11.38 -11.60 -6.70
N LEU A 157 -12.67 -11.72 -6.39
CA LEU A 157 -13.72 -10.94 -7.04
C LEU A 157 -13.56 -9.43 -6.78
N VAL A 158 -13.22 -9.04 -5.55
CA VAL A 158 -12.91 -7.65 -5.20
C VAL A 158 -11.65 -7.16 -5.92
N SER A 159 -10.66 -8.03 -6.12
CA SER A 159 -9.46 -7.68 -6.89
C SER A 159 -9.79 -7.39 -8.36
N ILE A 160 -10.75 -8.12 -8.95
CA ILE A 160 -11.24 -7.84 -10.30
C ILE A 160 -11.97 -6.49 -10.36
N SER A 161 -12.78 -6.16 -9.36
CA SER A 161 -13.51 -4.89 -9.35
C SER A 161 -12.60 -3.67 -9.16
N LEU A 162 -11.46 -3.85 -8.48
CA LEU A 162 -10.47 -2.80 -8.28
C LEU A 162 -9.50 -2.64 -9.48
N ALA A 163 -9.42 -3.65 -10.34
CA ALA A 163 -8.58 -3.59 -11.54
C ALA A 163 -9.14 -2.58 -12.54
N HIS A 164 -8.33 -1.60 -12.93
CA HIS A 164 -8.69 -0.66 -13.98
C HIS A 164 -8.57 -1.31 -15.36
N GLY A 165 -9.63 -1.25 -16.17
CA GLY A 165 -9.63 -1.72 -17.56
C GLY A 165 -10.51 -2.95 -17.79
N SER A 166 -9.98 -3.94 -18.53
CA SER A 166 -10.77 -5.09 -18.98
C SER A 166 -10.91 -6.14 -17.87
N VAL A 167 -12.15 -6.41 -17.45
CA VAL A 167 -12.52 -7.47 -16.51
C VAL A 167 -11.96 -8.83 -16.96
N LEU A 168 -12.04 -9.13 -18.26
CA LEU A 168 -11.55 -10.41 -18.80
C LEU A 168 -10.02 -10.54 -18.66
N LYS A 169 -9.28 -9.44 -18.82
CA LYS A 169 -7.83 -9.43 -18.57
C LYS A 169 -7.51 -9.61 -17.09
N ALA A 170 -8.24 -8.93 -16.21
CA ALA A 170 -8.06 -9.07 -14.75
C ALA A 170 -8.32 -10.51 -14.28
N LEU A 171 -9.43 -11.11 -14.73
CA LEU A 171 -9.75 -12.51 -14.46
C LEU A 171 -8.67 -13.44 -15.01
N GLY A 172 -8.21 -13.23 -16.25
CA GLY A 172 -7.13 -14.00 -16.85
C GLY A 172 -5.84 -13.95 -16.04
N MET A 173 -5.44 -12.75 -15.57
CA MET A 173 -4.26 -12.58 -14.74
C MET A 173 -4.39 -13.25 -13.36
N ILE A 174 -5.58 -13.23 -12.75
CA ILE A 174 -5.84 -13.97 -11.51
C ILE A 174 -5.69 -15.46 -11.71
N VAL A 175 -6.29 -16.02 -12.77
CA VAL A 175 -6.18 -17.45 -13.07
C VAL A 175 -4.73 -17.85 -13.32
N ILE A 176 -3.97 -17.05 -14.07
CA ILE A 176 -2.53 -17.28 -14.27
C ILE A 176 -1.78 -17.24 -12.93
N GLY A 177 -2.06 -16.24 -12.08
CA GLY A 177 -1.46 -16.14 -10.75
C GLY A 177 -1.75 -17.34 -9.86
N LEU A 178 -3.00 -17.84 -9.86
CA LEU A 178 -3.39 -19.04 -9.14
C LEU A 178 -2.67 -20.28 -9.67
N LEU A 179 -2.59 -20.46 -10.99
CA LEU A 179 -1.87 -21.56 -11.60
C LEU A 179 -0.39 -21.55 -11.19
N LEU A 180 0.28 -20.40 -11.29
CA LEU A 180 1.67 -20.23 -10.86
C LEU A 180 1.85 -20.47 -9.35
N GLY A 181 0.90 -20.04 -8.53
CA GLY A 181 0.92 -20.26 -7.08
C GLY A 181 0.66 -21.70 -6.66
N THR A 182 0.05 -22.52 -7.51
CA THR A 182 -0.17 -23.96 -7.27
C THR A 182 0.98 -24.84 -7.73
N VAL A 183 2.03 -24.27 -8.33
CA VAL A 183 3.24 -25.03 -8.72
C VAL A 183 4.00 -25.45 -7.46
N GLY A 184 4.35 -26.73 -7.36
CA GLY A 184 5.12 -27.31 -6.25
C GLY A 184 4.36 -28.40 -5.49
N GLN A 185 4.86 -28.75 -4.30
CA GLN A 185 4.21 -29.70 -3.41
C GLN A 185 3.02 -29.06 -2.68
N ASP A 186 1.88 -29.75 -2.71
CA ASP A 186 0.71 -29.35 -1.92
C ASP A 186 0.97 -29.53 -0.41
N ILE A 187 0.65 -28.50 0.37
CA ILE A 187 0.95 -28.45 1.82
C ILE A 187 0.13 -29.48 2.62
N TYR A 188 -1.04 -29.89 2.11
CA TYR A 188 -1.94 -30.81 2.81
C TYR A 188 -1.74 -32.26 2.37
N THR A 189 -1.60 -32.50 1.06
CA THR A 189 -1.53 -33.85 0.50
C THR A 189 -0.11 -34.32 0.18
N GLY A 190 0.85 -33.39 0.07
CA GLY A 190 2.23 -33.69 -0.35
C GLY A 190 2.39 -34.01 -1.84
N GLU A 191 1.29 -33.95 -2.61
CA GLU A 191 1.29 -34.25 -4.04
C GLU A 191 1.97 -33.13 -4.82
N GLU A 192 2.79 -33.50 -5.81
CA GLU A 192 3.44 -32.54 -6.70
C GLU A 192 2.48 -32.06 -7.79
N ARG A 193 2.34 -30.73 -7.92
CA ARG A 193 1.52 -30.08 -8.94
C ARG A 193 2.39 -29.24 -9.86
N PHE A 194 2.23 -29.44 -11.17
CA PHE A 194 2.91 -28.65 -12.20
C PHE A 194 4.45 -28.61 -12.07
N THR A 195 5.08 -29.64 -11.47
CA THR A 195 6.55 -29.73 -11.34
C THR A 195 7.21 -30.26 -12.61
N PHE A 196 6.44 -30.91 -13.50
CA PHE A 196 6.91 -31.49 -14.78
C PHE A 196 8.16 -32.38 -14.64
N GLY A 197 8.34 -33.04 -13.49
CA GLY A 197 9.50 -33.88 -13.19
C GLY A 197 10.79 -33.11 -12.93
N ARG A 198 10.74 -31.79 -12.72
CA ARG A 198 11.88 -30.94 -12.35
C ARG A 198 11.90 -30.72 -10.85
N LEU A 199 12.99 -31.09 -10.20
CA LEU A 199 13.17 -30.97 -8.75
C LEU A 199 13.13 -29.50 -8.31
N GLU A 200 13.62 -28.59 -9.15
CA GLU A 200 13.63 -27.15 -8.89
C GLU A 200 12.22 -26.56 -8.73
N LEU A 201 11.22 -27.18 -9.37
CA LEU A 201 9.82 -26.74 -9.27
C LEU A 201 9.08 -27.39 -8.09
N SER A 202 9.68 -28.39 -7.43
CA SER A 202 9.06 -29.07 -6.27
C SER A 202 8.85 -28.13 -5.08
N GLN A 203 9.74 -27.13 -4.92
CA GLN A 203 9.62 -26.05 -3.92
C GLN A 203 8.71 -24.89 -4.39
N GLY A 204 8.07 -25.03 -5.55
CA GLY A 204 7.27 -24.00 -6.19
C GLY A 204 8.10 -22.88 -6.80
N ILE A 205 7.42 -21.88 -7.37
CA ILE A 205 8.10 -20.74 -7.97
C ILE A 205 8.33 -19.66 -6.92
N ASN A 206 9.57 -19.19 -6.83
CA ASN A 206 9.95 -18.15 -5.89
C ASN A 206 9.16 -16.85 -6.17
N PHE A 207 8.28 -16.47 -5.23
CA PHE A 207 7.44 -15.27 -5.33
C PHE A 207 8.26 -13.99 -5.56
N VAL A 208 9.39 -13.84 -4.86
CA VAL A 208 10.26 -12.66 -4.98
C VAL A 208 10.78 -12.51 -6.41
N SER A 209 11.18 -13.62 -7.02
CA SER A 209 11.69 -13.65 -8.39
C SER A 209 10.61 -13.25 -9.41
N ILE A 210 9.38 -13.78 -9.26
CA ILE A 210 8.25 -13.39 -10.11
C ILE A 210 7.92 -11.90 -9.93
N ALA A 211 7.77 -11.46 -8.68
CA ALA A 211 7.38 -10.08 -8.37
C ALA A 211 8.40 -9.09 -8.93
N VAL A 212 9.69 -9.27 -8.63
CA VAL A 212 10.77 -8.41 -9.14
C VAL A 212 10.85 -8.44 -10.67
N GLY A 213 10.70 -9.61 -11.28
CA GLY A 213 10.71 -9.77 -12.74
C GLY A 213 9.55 -9.04 -13.42
N ILE A 214 8.31 -9.29 -12.99
CA ILE A 214 7.11 -8.68 -13.59
C ILE A 214 7.12 -7.17 -13.38
N PHE A 215 7.37 -6.70 -12.15
CA PHE A 215 7.38 -5.28 -11.87
C PHE A 215 8.52 -4.56 -12.59
N GLY A 216 9.75 -5.09 -12.52
CA GLY A 216 10.91 -4.50 -13.20
C GLY A 216 10.71 -4.39 -14.71
N VAL A 217 10.22 -5.45 -15.35
CA VAL A 217 9.94 -5.45 -16.79
C VAL A 217 8.78 -4.50 -17.13
N SER A 218 7.70 -4.50 -16.33
CA SER A 218 6.58 -3.60 -16.56
C SER A 218 6.97 -2.12 -16.49
N GLU A 219 7.88 -1.79 -15.57
CA GLU A 219 8.36 -0.42 -15.38
C GLU A 219 9.28 0.02 -16.53
N ILE A 220 10.12 -0.88 -17.04
CA ILE A 220 10.95 -0.62 -18.23
C ILE A 220 10.05 -0.31 -19.43
N PHE A 221 9.04 -1.15 -19.70
CA PHE A 221 8.11 -0.92 -20.81
C PHE A 221 7.34 0.39 -20.65
N ARG A 222 6.90 0.71 -19.43
CA ARG A 222 6.18 1.95 -19.14
C ARG A 222 7.05 3.19 -19.35
N ASN A 223 8.31 3.15 -18.94
CA ASN A 223 9.26 4.25 -19.17
C ASN A 223 9.55 4.45 -20.66
N LEU A 224 9.71 3.36 -21.42
CA LEU A 224 9.88 3.43 -22.89
C LEU A 224 8.65 4.02 -23.60
N GLN A 225 7.45 3.84 -23.05
CA GLN A 225 6.21 4.37 -23.63
C GLN A 225 6.02 5.88 -23.37
N ASN A 226 6.61 6.42 -22.30
CA ASN A 226 6.39 7.80 -21.84
C ASN A 226 7.68 8.64 -21.90
N GLU A 227 8.20 8.92 -23.10
CA GLU A 227 9.22 9.96 -23.32
C GLU A 227 8.58 11.36 -23.29
N HIS A 228 8.22 11.86 -22.10
CA HIS A 228 7.93 13.27 -21.93
C HIS A 228 8.85 13.88 -20.88
N THR A 229 9.94 14.51 -21.36
CA THR A 229 10.70 15.53 -20.64
C THR A 229 9.72 16.58 -20.13
N ARG A 230 9.59 16.77 -18.80
CA ARG A 230 8.64 17.72 -18.23
C ARG A 230 9.29 18.72 -17.28
N GLU A 231 8.92 19.97 -17.50
CA GLU A 231 9.44 21.16 -16.82
C GLU A 231 9.03 21.19 -15.34
N ILE A 232 10.02 21.41 -14.48
CA ILE A 232 9.89 21.53 -13.03
C ILE A 232 9.28 22.92 -12.72
N GLY A 233 7.96 22.98 -12.57
CA GLY A 233 7.20 24.24 -12.51
C GLY A 233 7.07 24.94 -11.15
N VAL A 234 7.59 24.38 -10.05
CA VAL A 234 7.49 25.03 -8.72
C VAL A 234 8.89 25.18 -8.12
N LYS A 235 9.41 26.42 -8.13
CA LYS A 235 10.81 26.71 -7.79
C LYS A 235 11.08 27.07 -6.33
N HIS A 236 10.07 27.11 -5.44
CA HIS A 236 10.32 27.24 -4.00
C HIS A 236 9.07 26.93 -3.18
N VAL A 237 9.17 26.02 -2.21
CA VAL A 237 8.16 25.84 -1.17
C VAL A 237 8.55 26.75 0.00
N THR A 238 7.69 27.72 0.33
CA THR A 238 7.87 28.64 1.46
C THR A 238 6.71 28.50 2.43
N ASN A 239 6.99 28.59 3.74
CA ASN A 239 6.03 28.52 4.85
C ASN A 239 5.17 27.25 4.91
N LEU A 240 5.71 26.22 5.57
CA LEU A 240 5.03 24.95 5.90
C LEU A 240 4.00 25.09 7.04
N TRP A 241 3.99 26.20 7.77
CA TRP A 241 3.10 26.39 8.92
C TRP A 241 1.76 26.99 8.50
N LEU A 242 0.66 26.43 9.03
CA LEU A 242 -0.69 26.95 8.85
C LEU A 242 -0.89 28.23 9.67
N THR A 243 -1.60 29.21 9.12
CA THR A 243 -2.02 30.39 9.89
C THR A 243 -3.28 30.09 10.70
N LYS A 244 -3.57 30.91 11.72
CA LYS A 244 -4.78 30.74 12.55
C LYS A 244 -6.09 30.79 11.76
N ASP A 245 -6.12 31.55 10.66
CA ASP A 245 -7.28 31.60 9.77
C ASP A 245 -7.41 30.34 8.90
N ASP A 246 -6.29 29.68 8.58
CA ASP A 246 -6.31 28.39 7.88
C ASP A 246 -6.88 27.28 8.77
N PHE A 247 -6.49 27.28 10.05
CA PHE A 247 -7.01 26.32 11.04
C PHE A 247 -8.51 26.46 11.32
N ARG A 248 -9.11 27.64 11.04
CA ARG A 248 -10.57 27.85 11.14
C ARG A 248 -11.35 27.43 9.89
N ARG A 249 -10.67 27.21 8.76
CA ARG A 249 -11.27 26.81 7.48
C ARG A 249 -11.20 25.31 7.23
N ILE A 250 -10.32 24.61 7.94
CA ILE A 250 -10.23 23.15 8.04
C ILE A 250 -11.21 22.69 9.13
#